data_AF-A0ABD5LZ86-F1
#
_entry.id   AF-A0ABD5LZ86-F1
#
_cell.length_a   1.000
_cell.length_b   1.000
_cell.length_c   1.000
_cell.angle_alpha   90.00
_cell.angle_beta   90.00
_cell.angle_gamma   90.00
#
_symmetry.space_group_name_H-M   'P 1'
#
loop_
_entity.id
_entity.type
_entity.pdbx_description
1 polymer ?
#
loop_
_entity_poly.entity_id
_entity_poly.type
_entity_poly.pdbx_seq_one_letter_code
_entity_poly.pdbx_strand_id
1 'polypeptide(L)' 'MQVSRMPVREALRVLESQGIVVSEPFKGIRLAPVSEQRLNELIDVRVVLELYAIRTLINQKGHLVAENIDLFKQKLSK' A
#
# COMPACT_ATOMS: atom_id res chain seq x y z
N MET A 1 -10.70 9.89 -22.84
CA MET A 1 -10.77 10.21 -21.39
C MET A 1 -10.85 11.72 -21.23
N GLN A 2 -12.02 12.27 -20.89
CA GLN A 2 -12.18 13.72 -20.67
C GLN A 2 -12.15 13.99 -19.17
N VAL A 3 -10.97 14.28 -18.64
CA VAL A 3 -10.76 14.67 -17.25
C VAL A 3 -9.92 15.95 -17.26
N SER A 4 -10.30 16.96 -16.48
CA SER A 4 -9.58 18.24 -16.45
C SER A 4 -8.20 18.11 -15.79
N ARG A 5 -7.30 19.07 -16.06
CA ARG A 5 -5.90 19.00 -15.57
C ARG A 5 -5.76 19.06 -14.04
N MET A 6 -6.71 19.70 -13.37
CA MET A 6 -6.70 19.87 -11.91
C MET A 6 -6.85 18.53 -11.15
N PRO A 7 -7.89 17.71 -11.37
CA PRO A 7 -8.04 16.42 -10.69
C PRO A 7 -6.91 15.44 -11.04
N VAL A 8 -6.38 15.49 -12.27
CA VAL A 8 -5.21 14.68 -12.64
C VAL A 8 -3.99 15.07 -11.79
N ARG A 9 -3.76 16.37 -11.58
CA ARG A 9 -2.65 16.84 -10.74
C ARG A 9 -2.83 16.45 -9.27
N GLU A 10 -4.04 16.55 -8.73
CA GLU A 10 -4.27 16.13 -7.34
C GLU A 10 -4.12 14.60 -7.17
N ALA A 11 -4.57 13.81 -8.14
CA ALA A 11 -4.31 12.36 -8.14
C ALA A 11 -2.80 12.07 -8.16
N LEU A 12 -2.03 12.76 -9.01
CA LEU A 12 -0.59 12.59 -9.08
C LEU A 12 0.12 13.00 -7.78
N ARG A 13 -0.36 14.04 -7.08
CA ARG A 13 0.15 14.42 -5.75
C ARG A 13 -0.10 13.36 -4.69
N VAL A 14 -1.28 12.72 -4.71
CA VAL A 14 -1.59 11.60 -3.80
C VAL A 14 -0.70 10.40 -4.09
N LEU A 15 -0.48 10.08 -5.37
CA LEU A 15 0.41 8.98 -5.75
C LEU A 15 1.88 9.27 -5.40
N GLU A 16 2.30 10.53 -5.52
CA GLU A 16 3.65 10.97 -5.15
C GLU A 16 3.86 10.88 -3.63
N SER A 17 2.88 11.30 -2.82
CA SER A 17 2.98 11.18 -1.35
C SER A 17 2.97 9.73 -0.86
N GLN A 18 2.40 8.81 -1.65
CA GLN A 18 2.46 7.36 -1.43
C GLN A 18 3.76 6.73 -1.96
N GLY A 19 4.62 7.49 -2.64
CA GLY A 19 5.86 7.00 -3.24
C GLY A 19 5.65 6.05 -4.43
N ILE A 20 4.47 6.08 -5.04
CA ILE A 20 4.10 5.29 -6.24
C ILE A 20 4.66 5.94 -7.49
N VAL A 21 4.68 7.27 -7.53
CA VAL A 21 5.33 8.07 -8.57
C VAL A 21 6.37 9.00 -7.97
N VAL A 22 7.29 9.46 -8.78
CA VAL A 22 8.34 10.43 -8.42
C VAL A 22 8.35 11.58 -9.42
N SER A 23 8.53 12.80 -8.91
CA SER A 23 8.81 13.96 -9.76
C SER A 23 10.32 14.06 -10.04
N GLU A 24 10.67 14.06 -11.32
CA GLU A 24 12.04 14.28 -11.77
C GLU A 24 12.18 15.69 -12.38
N PRO A 25 13.20 16.47 -11.97
CA PRO A 25 13.47 17.78 -12.56
C PRO A 25 13.53 17.72 -14.08
N PHE A 26 12.81 18.63 -14.74
CA PHE A 26 12.71 18.77 -16.20
C PHE A 26 12.13 17.56 -16.95
N LYS A 27 11.64 16.55 -16.22
CA LYS A 27 11.16 15.27 -16.78
C LYS A 27 9.72 14.93 -16.39
N GLY A 28 9.13 15.71 -15.48
CA GLY A 28 7.76 15.50 -15.01
C GLY A 28 7.65 14.33 -14.04
N ILE A 29 6.47 13.72 -13.96
CA ILE A 29 6.17 12.65 -13.01
C ILE A 29 6.28 11.29 -13.70
N ARG A 30 6.94 10.33 -13.05
CA ARG A 30 7.17 8.97 -13.56
C ARG A 30 6.84 7.95 -12.48
N LEU A 31 6.60 6.69 -12.86
CA LEU A 31 6.48 5.60 -11.89
C LEU A 31 7.75 5.51 -11.05
N ALA A 32 7.61 5.35 -9.74
CA ALA A 32 8.74 5.13 -8.87
C ALA A 32 9.47 3.83 -9.25
N PRO A 33 10.81 3.82 -9.27
CA PRO A 33 11.55 2.61 -9.62
C PRO A 33 11.25 1.50 -8.62
N VAL A 34 11.07 0.29 -9.15
CA VAL A 34 10.96 -0.95 -8.38
C VAL A 34 12.35 -1.57 -8.31
N SER A 35 12.83 -1.84 -7.11
CA SER A 35 14.06 -2.58 -6.87
C SER A 35 13.80 -3.74 -5.92
N GLU A 36 14.58 -4.82 -6.05
CA GLU A 36 14.49 -5.96 -5.11
C GLU A 36 14.73 -5.52 -3.67
N GLN A 37 15.68 -4.61 -3.45
CA GLN A 37 15.94 -4.05 -2.12
C GLN A 37 14.69 -3.38 -1.54
N ARG A 38 14.06 -2.47 -2.29
CA ARG A 38 12.85 -1.76 -1.83
C ARG A 38 11.69 -2.72 -1.61
N LEU A 39 11.59 -3.75 -2.44
CA LEU A 39 10.59 -4.79 -2.28
C LEU A 39 10.80 -5.57 -0.97
N ASN A 40 12.04 -5.99 -0.68
CA ASN A 40 12.36 -6.71 0.54
C ASN A 40 12.09 -5.85 1.79
N GLU A 41 12.51 -4.59 1.79
CA GLU A 41 12.22 -3.64 2.87
C GLU A 41 10.70 -3.49 3.12
N LEU A 42 9.90 -3.42 2.04
CA LEU A 42 8.44 -3.35 2.14
C LEU A 42 7.86 -4.64 2.75
N ILE A 43 8.36 -5.81 2.35
CA ILE A 43 7.93 -7.10 2.87
C ILE A 43 8.26 -7.23 4.35
N ASP A 44 9.45 -6.81 4.79
CA ASP A 44 9.84 -6.85 6.20
C ASP A 44 8.88 -6.04 7.07
N VAL A 45 8.55 -4.82 6.65
CA VAL A 45 7.57 -3.98 7.35
C VAL A 45 6.18 -4.63 7.37
N ARG A 46 5.74 -5.18 6.23
CA ARG A 46 4.45 -5.87 6.14
C ARG A 46 4.38 -7.05 7.10
N VAL A 47 5.39 -7.91 7.14
CA VAL A 47 5.42 -9.09 8.02
C VAL A 47 5.23 -8.67 9.48
N VAL A 48 5.92 -7.62 9.92
CA VAL A 48 5.77 -7.11 11.30
C VAL A 48 4.35 -6.62 11.57
N LEU A 49 3.79 -5.80 10.67
CA LEU A 49 2.44 -5.27 10.82
C LEU A 49 1.35 -6.35 10.76
N GLU A 50 1.49 -7.30 9.85
CA GLU A 50 0.56 -8.41 9.67
C GLU A 50 0.55 -9.33 10.87
N LEU A 51 1.74 -9.69 11.39
CA LEU A 51 1.85 -10.48 12.63
C LEU A 51 1.28 -9.75 13.83
N TYR A 52 1.51 -8.43 13.95
CA TYR A 52 0.92 -7.62 15.02
C TYR A 52 -0.61 -7.59 14.92
N ALA A 53 -1.16 -7.39 13.71
CA ALA A 53 -2.60 -7.40 13.48
C ALA A 53 -3.21 -8.76 13.84
N ILE A 54 -2.60 -9.87 13.41
CA ILE A 54 -3.02 -11.24 13.74
C ILE A 54 -2.99 -11.45 15.27
N ARG A 55 -1.89 -11.11 15.94
CA ARG A 55 -1.79 -11.24 17.41
C ARG A 55 -2.86 -10.43 18.13
N THR A 56 -3.12 -9.21 17.66
CA THR A 56 -4.16 -8.33 18.21
C THR A 56 -5.54 -8.96 18.06
N LEU A 57 -5.85 -9.49 16.87
CA LEU A 57 -7.12 -10.18 16.59
C LEU A 57 -7.31 -11.42 17.48
N ILE A 58 -6.27 -12.23 17.66
CA ILE A 58 -6.31 -13.41 18.55
C ILE A 58 -6.57 -12.99 20.01
N ASN A 59 -5.89 -11.94 20.47
CA ASN A 59 -5.91 -11.53 21.88
C ASN A 59 -7.20 -10.80 22.29
N GLN A 60 -7.95 -10.20 21.35
CA GLN A 60 -9.21 -9.50 21.64
C GLN A 60 -10.40 -10.42 21.99
N LYS A 61 -10.19 -11.75 22.09
CA LYS A 61 -11.15 -12.80 22.45
C LYS A 61 -12.36 -12.94 21.50
N GLY A 62 -12.31 -14.03 20.73
CA GLY A 62 -13.47 -14.68 20.13
C GLY A 62 -13.55 -14.48 18.62
N HIS A 63 -13.59 -15.59 17.88
CA HIS A 63 -13.79 -15.66 16.42
C HIS A 63 -12.52 -15.48 15.58
N LEU A 64 -11.56 -16.40 15.73
CA LEU A 64 -10.84 -16.89 14.55
C LEU A 64 -11.81 -17.76 13.72
N VAL A 65 -12.84 -17.14 13.13
CA VAL A 65 -13.66 -17.79 12.11
C VAL A 65 -12.87 -17.69 10.81
N ALA A 66 -12.84 -18.73 9.97
CA ALA A 66 -12.13 -18.72 8.68
C ALA A 66 -12.42 -17.46 7.84
N GLU A 67 -13.64 -16.92 7.99
CA GLU A 67 -14.10 -15.65 7.42
C GLU A 67 -13.21 -14.44 7.76
N ASN A 68 -12.63 -14.37 8.97
CA ASN A 68 -11.72 -13.28 9.37
C ASN A 68 -10.33 -13.41 8.73
N ILE A 69 -9.90 -14.63 8.41
CA ILE A 69 -8.64 -14.86 7.67
C ILE A 69 -8.83 -14.45 6.20
N ASP A 70 -9.99 -14.75 5.62
CA ASP A 70 -10.30 -14.36 4.24
C ASP A 70 -10.51 -12.83 4.12
N LEU A 71 -11.16 -12.21 5.11
CA LEU A 71 -11.25 -10.75 5.20
C LEU A 71 -9.86 -10.10 5.32
N PHE A 72 -8.96 -10.70 6.10
CA PHE A 72 -7.59 -10.23 6.24
C PHE A 72 -6.80 -10.36 4.94
N LYS A 73 -6.87 -11.51 4.26
CA LYS A 73 -6.29 -11.71 2.91
C LYS A 73 -6.81 -10.68 1.91
N GLN A 74 -8.11 -10.40 1.94
CA GLN A 74 -8.75 -9.46 1.01
C GLN A 74 -8.37 -7.99 1.29
N LYS A 75 -8.13 -7.63 2.57
CA LYS A 75 -7.59 -6.32 2.96
C LYS A 75 -6.11 -6.15 2.62
N LEU A 76 -5.34 -7.24 2.61
CA LEU A 76 -3.92 -7.25 2.27
C LEU A 76 -3.62 -7.33 0.76
N SER A 77 -4.63 -7.66 -0.06
CA SER A 77 -4.55 -7.73 -1.52
C SER A 77 -5.02 -6.46 -2.23
N LYS A 78 -5.30 -5.38 -1.50
CA LYS A 78 -5.59 -4.03 -2.02
C LYS A 78 -4.44 -3.09 -1.72
#